data_AF-U5WZB1-F1
#
_entry.id   AF-U5WZB1-F1
#
_cell.length_a   1.000
_cell.length_b   1.000
_cell.length_c   1.000
_cell.angle_alpha   90.00
_cell.angle_beta   90.00
_cell.angle_gamma   90.00
#
_symmetry.space_group_name_H-M   'P 1'
#
loop_
_entity.id
_entity.type
_entity.pdbx_description
1 polymer ?
#
loop_
_entity_poly.entity_id
_entity_poly.type
_entity_poly.pdbx_seq_one_letter_code
_entity_poly.pdbx_strand_id
1 'polypeptide(L)'
;MTVPPSIRPRVKIDLSQAAVGTCVEIQRRGTQADELDLFKVDCEHRQGVYVVTARVNNQYECKSTYIAAPPDRAFAVCLNLY
;
A
#
# COMPACT_ATOMS: atom_id res chain seq x y z
N MET A 1 -4.09 22.96 15.72
CA MET A 1 -2.86 22.18 15.53
C MET A 1 -2.98 21.49 14.19
N THR A 2 -2.26 21.96 13.17
CA THR A 2 -2.33 21.38 11.82
C THR A 2 -0.91 20.94 11.49
N VAL A 3 -0.66 19.62 11.57
CA VAL A 3 0.62 19.05 11.12
C VAL A 3 0.73 19.41 9.64
N PRO A 4 1.80 20.07 9.18
CA PRO A 4 1.93 20.42 7.77
C PRO A 4 1.86 19.13 6.94
N PRO A 5 1.14 19.12 5.79
CA PRO A 5 1.20 17.97 4.91
C PRO A 5 2.69 17.79 4.58
N SER A 6 3.24 16.64 4.97
CA SER A 6 4.63 16.31 4.68
C SER A 6 4.82 16.56 3.19
N ILE A 7 5.65 17.54 2.82
CA ILE A 7 5.95 17.98 1.43
C ILE A 7 6.74 16.87 0.70
N ARG A 8 6.69 15.63 1.20
CA ARG A 8 7.30 14.49 0.56
C ARG A 8 6.45 14.13 -0.65
N PRO A 9 7.05 13.99 -1.83
CA PRO A 9 6.31 13.60 -3.02
C PRO A 9 5.75 12.20 -2.80
N ARG A 10 4.45 12.14 -2.48
CA ARG A 10 3.68 10.90 -2.47
C ARG A 10 3.43 10.52 -3.92
N VAL A 11 4.31 9.72 -4.49
CA VAL A 11 4.16 9.27 -5.87
C VAL A 11 3.21 8.09 -5.84
N LYS A 12 1.98 8.27 -6.35
CA LYS A 12 1.07 7.15 -6.56
C LYS A 12 1.78 6.15 -7.47
N ILE A 13 1.93 4.92 -7.00
CA ILE A 13 2.47 3.83 -7.80
C ILE A 13 1.36 2.89 -8.22
N ASP A 14 1.57 2.27 -9.37
CA ASP A 14 0.71 1.19 -9.79
C ASP A 14 0.96 -0.03 -8.90
N LEU A 15 -0.10 -0.76 -8.55
CA LEU A 15 0.02 -1.99 -7.75
C LEU A 15 0.91 -3.02 -8.45
N SER A 16 0.99 -2.97 -9.78
CA SER A 16 1.87 -3.83 -10.57
C SER A 16 3.36 -3.50 -10.38
N GLN A 17 3.67 -2.27 -9.98
CA GLN A 17 5.03 -1.76 -9.72
C GLN A 17 5.43 -1.84 -8.24
N ALA A 18 4.50 -2.23 -7.37
CA ALA A 18 4.73 -2.41 -5.94
C ALA A 18 5.58 -3.67 -5.70
N ALA A 19 6.90 -3.50 -5.70
CA ALA A 19 7.85 -4.56 -5.43
C ALA A 19 7.95 -4.87 -3.92
N VAL A 20 8.23 -6.13 -3.58
CA VAL A 20 8.48 -6.55 -2.19
C VAL A 20 9.64 -5.74 -1.60
N GLY A 21 9.46 -5.24 -0.37
CA GLY A 21 10.38 -4.33 0.30
C GLY A 21 10.16 -2.85 -0.01
N THR A 22 9.20 -2.50 -0.88
CA THR A 22 8.87 -1.09 -1.16
C THR A 22 8.00 -0.51 -0.05
N CYS A 23 8.40 0.64 0.47
CA CYS A 23 7.61 1.38 1.44
C CYS A 23 6.59 2.28 0.74
N VAL A 24 5.36 2.18 1.19
CA VAL A 24 4.19 2.80 0.60
C VAL A 24 3.25 3.27 1.69
N GLU A 25 2.64 4.43 1.49
CA GLU A 25 1.44 4.81 2.24
C GLU A 25 0.21 4.28 1.49
N ILE A 26 -0.77 3.78 2.25
CA ILE A 26 -2.06 3.35 1.71
C ILE A 26 -3.06 4.50 1.79
N GLN A 27 -3.89 4.66 0.77
CA GLN A 27 -5.07 5.53 0.82
C GLN A 27 -6.29 4.77 0.32
N ARG A 28 -7.40 4.85 1.05
CA ARG A 28 -8.66 4.26 0.59
C ARG A 28 -9.14 5.01 -0.63
N ARG A 29 -9.30 4.28 -1.74
CA ARG A 29 -9.92 4.76 -2.97
C ARG A 29 -11.43 4.54 -2.94
N GLY A 30 -11.86 3.42 -2.35
CA GLY A 30 -13.25 2.97 -2.35
C GLY A 30 -13.78 2.63 -0.96
N THR A 31 -14.89 1.90 -0.94
CA THR A 31 -15.57 1.45 0.29
C THR A 31 -15.09 0.08 0.74
N GLN A 32 -14.49 -0.71 -0.14
CA GLN A 32 -13.98 -2.04 0.20
C GLN A 32 -12.59 -1.97 0.83
N ALA A 33 -12.26 -2.99 1.63
CA ALA A 33 -10.99 -3.06 2.35
C ALA A 33 -9.79 -3.25 1.41
N ASP A 34 -10.00 -3.89 0.25
CA ASP A 34 -9.01 -4.15 -0.79
C ASP A 34 -8.80 -2.98 -1.76
N GLU A 35 -9.67 -1.97 -1.74
CA GLU A 35 -9.62 -0.80 -2.63
C GLU A 35 -8.67 0.28 -2.09
N LEU A 36 -7.38 -0.06 -2.04
CA LEU A 36 -6.31 0.81 -1.58
C LEU A 36 -5.43 1.26 -2.75
N ASP A 37 -5.18 2.56 -2.82
CA ASP A 37 -4.13 3.12 -3.65
C ASP A 37 -2.82 3.16 -2.85
N LEU A 38 -1.70 2.83 -3.52
CA LEU A 38 -0.37 2.86 -2.93
C LEU A 38 0.39 4.11 -3.38
N PHE A 39 1.00 4.78 -2.43
CA PHE A 39 1.86 5.93 -2.66
C PHE A 39 3.25 5.59 -2.19
N LYS A 40 4.20 5.49 -3.12
CA LYS A 40 5.60 5.27 -2.78
C LYS A 40 6.10 6.43 -1.92
N VAL A 41 6.75 6.05 -0.83
CA VAL A 41 7.36 6.95 0.15
C VAL A 41 8.73 6.42 0.55
N ASP A 42 9.49 7.26 1.25
CA ASP A 42 10.70 6.80 1.91
C ASP A 42 10.37 5.81 3.02
N CYS A 43 11.23 4.81 3.15
CA CYS A 43 11.15 3.80 4.19
C CYS A 43 11.47 4.38 5.57
N GLU A 44 10.44 4.83 6.28
CA GLU A 44 10.52 5.34 7.64
C GLU A 44 9.62 4.50 8.56
N HIS A 45 10.14 4.03 9.70
CA HIS A 45 9.33 3.35 10.73
C HIS A 45 8.40 4.38 11.42
N ARG A 46 7.27 4.68 10.78
CA ARG A 46 6.26 5.62 11.27
C ARG A 46 4.86 5.09 10.96
N GLN A 47 3.90 5.50 11.79
CA GLN A 47 2.50 5.15 11.56
C GLN A 47 2.01 5.69 10.21
N GLY A 48 1.35 4.83 9.45
CA GLY A 48 0.84 5.13 8.11
C GLY A 48 1.75 4.67 6.96
N VAL A 49 3.00 4.28 7.24
CA VAL A 49 3.90 3.67 6.26
C VAL A 49 3.80 2.15 6.36
N TYR A 50 3.60 1.53 5.21
CA TYR A 50 3.49 0.09 5.05
C TYR A 50 4.56 -0.38 4.08
N VAL A 51 4.99 -1.62 4.23
CA VAL A 51 5.90 -2.28 3.31
C VAL A 51 5.18 -3.40 2.59
N VAL A 52 5.45 -3.47 1.29
CA VAL A 52 4.99 -4.59 0.48
C VAL A 52 5.76 -5.83 0.90
N THR A 53 5.05 -6.82 1.44
CA THR A 53 5.65 -8.08 1.89
C THR A 53 5.58 -9.17 0.84
N ALA A 54 4.51 -9.16 0.06
CA ALA A 54 4.28 -10.12 -1.00
C ALA A 54 3.32 -9.55 -2.04
N ARG A 55 3.40 -10.09 -3.25
CA ARG A 55 2.40 -9.92 -4.29
C ARG A 55 1.93 -11.30 -4.68
N VAL A 56 0.64 -11.56 -4.51
CA VAL A 56 0.00 -12.86 -4.72
C VAL A 56 -1.10 -12.70 -5.77
N ASN A 57 -1.42 -13.77 -6.49
CA ASN A 57 -2.54 -13.70 -7.45
C ASN A 57 -3.89 -13.75 -6.73
N ASN A 58 -3.92 -14.24 -5.48
CA ASN A 58 -5.13 -14.38 -4.70
C ASN A 58 -4.99 -13.70 -3.33
N GLN A 59 -5.88 -12.75 -3.02
CA GLN A 59 -5.88 -12.01 -1.75
C GLN A 59 -5.97 -12.89 -0.51
N TYR A 60 -6.57 -14.08 -0.59
CA TYR A 60 -6.66 -15.01 0.54
C TYR A 60 -5.29 -15.56 0.97
N GLU A 61 -4.27 -15.44 0.12
CA GLU A 61 -2.89 -15.81 0.46
C GLU A 61 -2.17 -14.71 1.24
N CYS A 62 -2.69 -13.47 1.24
CA CYS A 62 -2.14 -12.40 2.05
C CYS A 62 -2.47 -12.60 3.52
N LYS A 63 -1.47 -12.97 4.32
CA LYS A 63 -1.52 -12.94 5.80
C LYS A 63 -1.12 -11.59 6.38
N SER A 64 -1.39 -10.51 5.65
CA SER A 64 -0.96 -9.16 5.98
C SER A 64 -2.07 -8.32 6.58
N THR A 65 -1.71 -7.23 7.27
CA THR A 65 -2.69 -6.33 7.90
C THR A 65 -3.56 -5.61 6.88
N TYR A 66 -2.96 -5.23 5.74
CA TYR A 66 -3.66 -4.58 4.64
C TYR A 66 -3.40 -5.32 3.34
N ILE A 67 -4.39 -5.26 2.45
CA ILE A 67 -4.34 -5.88 1.14
C ILE A 67 -4.76 -4.80 0.14
N ALA A 68 -3.96 -4.57 -0.88
CA ALA A 68 -4.33 -3.68 -1.98
C ALA A 68 -4.52 -4.49 -3.25
N ALA A 69 -5.73 -4.44 -3.81
CA ALA A 69 -6.07 -5.09 -5.06
C ALA A 69 -6.40 -4.03 -6.14
N PRO A 70 -6.01 -4.27 -7.40
CA PRO A 70 -6.45 -3.44 -8.52
C PRO A 70 -7.97 -3.61 -8.70
N PRO A 71 -8.64 -2.67 -9.38
CA PRO A 71 -10.09 -2.76 -9.63
C PRO A 71 -10.49 -4.05 -10.34
N ASP A 72 -9.63 -4.57 -11.22
CA ASP A 72 -9.82 -5.84 -11.93
C ASP A 72 -9.54 -7.08 -11.06
N ARG A 73 -9.07 -6.90 -9.82
CA ARG A 73 -8.73 -7.96 -8.85
C ARG A 73 -7.82 -9.06 -9.41
N ALA A 74 -7.01 -8.73 -10.41
CA ALA A 74 -6.13 -9.67 -11.09
C ALA A 74 -5.02 -10.22 -10.18
N PHE A 75 -4.66 -9.49 -9.12
CA PHE A 75 -3.70 -9.89 -8.10
C PHE A 75 -3.93 -9.06 -6.83
N ALA A 76 -3.24 -9.37 -5.75
CA ALA A 76 -3.29 -8.66 -4.49
C ALA A 76 -1.88 -8.37 -3.97
N VAL A 77 -1.69 -7.19 -3.41
CA VAL A 77 -0.44 -6.74 -2.78
C VAL A 77 -0.63 -6.79 -1.28
N CYS A 78 0.17 -7.61 -0.60
CA CYS A 78 0.14 -7.79 0.84
C CYS A 78 1.02 -6.71 1.49
N LEU A 79 0.46 -6.02 2.48
CA LEU A 79 1.06 -4.85 3.11
C LEU A 79 1.10 -5.02 4.62
N ASN A 80 2.30 -4.94 5.19
CA ASN A 80 2.49 -4.89 6.65
C ASN A 80 2.99 -3.53 7.07
N LEU A 81 2.83 -3.20 8.35
CA LEU A 81 3.52 -2.03 8.93
C LEU A 81 5.03 -2.18 8.71
N TYR A 82 5.66 -1.11 8.22
CA TYR A 82 7.12 -1.05 8.04
C TYR A 82 7.82 -0.99 9.40
#